data_AF-A0A1W5D7C0-F1
#
_entry.id   AF-A0A1W5D7C0-F1
#
_cell.length_a   1.000
_cell.length_b   1.000
_cell.length_c   1.000
_cell.angle_alpha   90.00
_cell.angle_beta   90.00
_cell.angle_gamma   90.00
#
_symmetry.space_group_name_H-M   'P 1'
#
loop_
_entity.id
_entity.type
_entity.pdbx_description
1 polymer ?
#
loop_
_entity_poly.entity_id
_entity_poly.type
_entity_poly.pdbx_seq_one_letter_code
_entity_poly.pdbx_strand_id
1 'polypeptide(L)'
;MSHIVFLKEMKEFPHKLSALGWDIARAKLHPTTGFSGTNNSRYILPLSISQCNLPPQLHTNAAVLGYLLGPENSFRHATQESGRESLNAELLLRIVIRSEPPVRVILDVGAQVLEWKNEEVACTWLSWVLASEAQAVEFFDDRNDLSVLDRDTITESLMVSPFAKQIDQYLVYLDEAHTRGTDLKLPMNYRAAITLGPDLTND
;
A
#
# COMPACT_ATOMS: atom_id res chain seq x y z
N MET A 1 36.16 31.70 41.72
CA MET A 1 36.25 30.34 41.15
C MET A 1 34.84 29.81 41.02
N SER A 2 34.34 29.65 39.80
CA SER A 2 33.00 29.12 39.53
C SER A 2 33.06 27.59 39.49
N HIS A 3 32.34 26.94 40.40
CA HIS A 3 32.14 25.49 40.36
C HIS A 3 31.01 25.19 39.37
N ILE A 4 31.35 24.65 38.21
CA ILE A 4 30.38 24.14 37.26
C ILE A 4 30.06 22.70 37.68
N VAL A 5 28.82 22.46 38.09
CA VAL A 5 28.33 21.14 38.49
C VAL A 5 27.44 20.63 37.36
N PHE A 6 27.87 19.57 36.69
CA PHE A 6 27.07 18.92 35.65
C PHE A 6 25.97 18.06 36.27
N LEU A 7 24.78 18.04 35.64
CA LEU A 7 23.66 17.20 36.05
C LEU A 7 24.05 15.72 35.97
N LYS A 8 23.48 14.89 36.85
CA LYS A 8 23.77 13.44 36.94
C LYS A 8 23.46 12.69 35.63
N GLU A 9 22.60 13.25 34.79
CA GLU A 9 22.28 12.72 33.45
C GLU A 9 23.28 13.11 32.34
N MET A 10 24.22 14.04 32.58
CA MET A 10 25.28 14.38 31.62
C MET A 10 26.38 13.31 31.66
N LYS A 11 26.16 12.24 30.89
CA LYS A 11 27.16 11.20 30.61
C LYS A 11 27.84 11.48 29.28
N GLU A 12 29.15 11.65 29.31
CA GLU A 12 29.99 11.69 28.12
C GLU A 12 30.42 10.27 27.75
N PHE A 13 30.35 9.93 26.46
CA PHE A 13 30.91 8.69 25.93
C PHE A 13 32.03 9.05 24.95
N PRO A 14 33.21 8.42 25.03
CA PRO A 14 34.34 8.74 24.15
C PRO A 14 34.06 8.42 22.68
N HIS A 15 33.06 7.57 22.43
CA HIS A 15 32.64 7.16 21.09
C HIS A 15 31.12 7.13 21.00
N LYS A 16 30.60 7.65 19.89
CA LYS A 16 29.20 7.50 19.49
C LYS A 16 29.10 6.34 18.51
N LEU A 17 28.40 5.28 18.89
CA LEU A 17 27.98 4.27 17.93
C LEU A 17 26.89 4.91 17.05
N SER A 18 27.22 5.14 15.79
CA SER A 18 26.29 5.62 14.76
C SER A 18 26.15 4.53 13.72
N ALA A 19 24.93 4.17 13.37
CA ALA A 19 24.64 3.30 12.24
C ALA A 19 24.08 4.17 11.11
N LEU A 20 24.76 4.20 9.97
CA LEU A 20 24.25 4.79 8.75
C LEU A 20 23.82 3.66 7.80
N GLY A 21 22.79 3.89 6.98
CA GLY A 21 22.41 2.92 5.94
C GLY A 21 23.59 2.56 5.01
N TRP A 22 24.53 3.49 4.82
CA TRP A 22 25.79 3.26 4.10
C TRP A 22 26.70 2.21 4.73
N ASP A 23 26.65 2.00 6.06
CA ASP A 23 27.45 0.97 6.74
C ASP A 23 26.98 -0.45 6.37
N ILE A 24 25.78 -0.61 5.81
CA ILE A 24 25.27 -1.90 5.31
C ILE A 24 26.10 -2.35 4.10
N ALA A 25 26.44 -1.41 3.22
CA ALA A 25 27.13 -1.64 1.95
C ALA A 25 28.67 -1.48 2.03
N ARG A 26 29.22 -1.21 3.22
CA ARG A 26 30.67 -1.14 3.44
C ARG A 26 31.30 -2.52 3.20
N ALA A 27 32.49 -2.53 2.60
CA ALA A 27 33.30 -3.74 2.48
C ALA A 27 33.63 -4.32 3.87
N LYS A 28 33.34 -5.61 4.07
CA LYS A 28 33.52 -6.34 5.33
C LYS A 28 34.13 -7.71 5.04
N LEU A 29 34.79 -8.31 6.02
CA LEU A 29 35.32 -9.67 5.93
C LEU A 29 34.21 -10.69 5.59
N HIS A 30 33.02 -10.48 6.15
CA HIS A 30 31.81 -11.23 5.84
C HIS A 30 30.82 -10.28 5.16
N PRO A 31 30.59 -10.43 3.84
CA PRO A 31 29.64 -9.57 3.12
C PRO A 31 28.23 -9.65 3.71
N THR A 32 27.58 -8.50 3.82
CA THR A 32 26.15 -8.45 4.12
C THR A 32 25.36 -8.86 2.87
N THR A 33 24.52 -9.88 2.97
CA THR A 33 23.57 -10.25 1.91
C THR A 33 22.15 -9.94 2.37
N GLY A 34 21.29 -9.48 1.46
CA GLY A 34 19.89 -9.19 1.74
C GLY A 34 19.02 -9.45 0.51
N PHE A 35 17.70 -9.49 0.73
CA PHE A 35 16.72 -9.58 -0.33
C PHE A 35 16.30 -8.15 -0.73
N SER A 36 16.42 -7.81 -2.02
CA SER A 36 16.03 -6.48 -2.51
C SER A 36 14.52 -6.31 -2.68
N GLY A 37 13.75 -7.40 -2.57
CA GLY A 37 12.34 -7.41 -2.97
C GLY A 37 12.22 -7.41 -4.49
N THR A 38 11.73 -6.32 -5.07
CA THR A 38 11.58 -6.18 -6.52
C THR A 38 12.89 -5.74 -7.20
N ASN A 39 12.97 -5.90 -8.52
CA ASN A 39 14.16 -5.54 -9.31
C ASN A 39 14.29 -4.01 -9.51
N ASN A 40 13.22 -3.26 -9.28
CA ASN A 40 13.12 -1.83 -9.55
C ASN A 40 14.12 -1.00 -8.73
N SER A 41 14.44 -1.45 -7.51
CA SER A 41 15.34 -0.73 -6.61
C SER A 41 16.81 -0.82 -7.02
N ARG A 42 17.18 -1.62 -8.02
CA ARG A 42 18.58 -1.82 -8.47
C ARG A 42 19.33 -0.51 -8.67
N TYR A 43 18.67 0.49 -9.23
CA TYR A 43 19.30 1.76 -9.63
C TYR A 43 19.57 2.71 -8.46
N ILE A 44 18.93 2.48 -7.30
CA ILE A 44 19.10 3.31 -6.10
C ILE A 44 20.01 2.64 -5.06
N LEU A 45 20.49 1.43 -5.31
CA LEU A 45 21.39 0.73 -4.41
C LEU A 45 22.80 1.35 -4.47
N PRO A 46 23.54 1.40 -3.34
CA PRO A 46 24.95 1.73 -3.32
C PRO A 46 25.75 0.93 -4.36
N LEU A 47 26.72 1.57 -5.02
CA LEU A 47 27.55 0.97 -6.07
C LEU A 47 28.33 -0.29 -5.63
N SER A 48 28.56 -0.44 -4.32
CA SER A 48 29.21 -1.63 -3.75
C SER A 48 28.27 -2.84 -3.62
N ILE A 49 26.96 -2.66 -3.80
CA ILE A 49 25.99 -3.76 -3.80
C ILE A 49 25.87 -4.30 -5.22
N SER A 50 26.10 -5.60 -5.36
CA SER A 50 25.85 -6.33 -6.60
C SER A 50 24.60 -7.18 -6.44
N GLN A 51 23.67 -7.06 -7.38
CA GLN A 51 22.47 -7.88 -7.40
C GLN A 51 22.78 -9.27 -7.94
N CYS A 52 22.35 -10.31 -7.23
CA CYS A 52 22.47 -11.69 -7.66
C CYS A 52 21.15 -12.14 -8.28
N ASN A 53 21.06 -12.09 -9.62
CA ASN A 53 19.88 -12.56 -10.34
C ASN A 53 19.94 -14.08 -10.48
N LEU A 54 19.13 -14.78 -9.70
CA LEU A 54 19.04 -16.24 -9.77
C LEU A 54 18.24 -16.65 -11.02
N PRO A 55 18.75 -17.56 -11.87
CA PRO A 55 18.02 -17.99 -13.08
C PRO A 55 16.57 -18.43 -12.84
N PRO A 56 16.23 -19.15 -11.75
CA PRO A 56 14.83 -19.51 -11.45
C PRO A 56 13.90 -18.33 -11.17
N GLN A 57 14.44 -17.15 -10.86
CA GLN A 57 13.65 -15.96 -10.50
C GLN A 57 13.51 -14.97 -11.66
N LEU A 58 14.21 -15.16 -12.78
CA LEU A 58 14.17 -14.22 -13.92
C LEU A 58 12.76 -14.01 -14.48
N HIS A 59 11.90 -15.03 -14.40
CA HIS A 59 10.53 -14.97 -14.91
C HIS A 59 9.55 -14.19 -14.03
N THR A 60 9.91 -13.81 -12.79
CA THR A 60 8.91 -13.31 -11.82
C THR A 60 8.30 -11.99 -12.24
N ASN A 61 9.07 -11.11 -12.92
CA ASN A 61 8.54 -9.86 -13.47
C ASN A 61 7.51 -10.15 -14.57
N ALA A 62 7.78 -11.12 -15.46
CA ALA A 62 6.84 -11.52 -16.50
C ALA A 62 5.62 -12.27 -15.93
N ALA A 63 5.76 -12.98 -14.81
CA ALA A 63 4.65 -13.65 -14.14
C ALA A 63 3.56 -12.67 -13.69
N VAL A 64 3.91 -11.43 -13.32
CA VAL A 64 2.94 -10.37 -12.99
C VAL A 64 1.99 -10.11 -14.16
N LEU A 65 2.50 -10.04 -15.39
CA LEU A 65 1.65 -9.89 -16.58
C LEU A 65 0.73 -11.10 -16.77
N GLY A 66 1.24 -12.31 -16.48
CA GLY A 66 0.44 -13.53 -16.49
C GLY A 66 -0.72 -13.48 -15.49
N TYR A 67 -0.46 -12.99 -14.27
CA TYR A 67 -1.51 -12.81 -13.26
C TYR A 67 -2.51 -11.73 -13.66
N LEU A 68 -2.06 -10.59 -14.18
CA LEU A 68 -2.96 -9.51 -14.63
C LEU A 68 -3.85 -9.98 -15.78
N LEU A 69 -3.26 -10.57 -16.82
CA LEU A 69 -3.94 -11.02 -18.04
C LEU A 69 -4.63 -12.40 -17.90
N GLY A 70 -4.67 -12.96 -16.69
CA GLY A 70 -5.33 -14.22 -16.40
C GLY A 70 -6.82 -14.19 -16.77
N PRO A 71 -7.39 -15.32 -17.25
CA PRO A 71 -8.80 -15.41 -17.65
C PRO A 71 -9.80 -15.15 -16.51
N GLU A 72 -9.35 -15.25 -15.25
CA GLU A 72 -10.12 -14.92 -14.05
C GLU A 72 -10.35 -13.40 -13.89
N ASN A 73 -9.56 -12.56 -14.56
CA ASN A 73 -9.66 -11.12 -14.46
C ASN A 73 -10.53 -10.53 -15.56
N SER A 74 -11.21 -9.45 -15.20
CA SER A 74 -12.04 -8.65 -16.11
C SER A 74 -11.45 -7.27 -16.26
N PHE A 75 -11.38 -6.77 -17.51
CA PHE A 75 -10.89 -5.43 -17.80
C PHE A 75 -12.04 -4.52 -18.19
N ARG A 76 -12.04 -3.32 -17.63
CA ARG A 76 -13.01 -2.26 -17.98
C ARG A 76 -12.25 -1.00 -18.38
N HIS A 77 -12.62 -0.44 -19.51
CA HIS A 77 -12.08 0.85 -19.95
C HIS A 77 -12.93 1.98 -19.37
N ALA A 78 -12.33 2.82 -18.53
CA ALA A 78 -13.01 3.95 -17.90
C ALA A 78 -13.71 4.89 -18.91
N THR A 79 -13.11 5.08 -20.09
CA THR A 79 -13.63 5.94 -21.17
C THR A 79 -14.92 5.42 -21.80
N GLN A 80 -15.18 4.10 -21.76
CA GLN A 80 -16.41 3.52 -22.28
C GLN A 80 -17.61 3.72 -21.32
N GLU A 81 -17.35 3.89 -20.03
CA GLU A 81 -18.38 4.03 -18.99
C GLU A 81 -18.78 5.51 -18.75
N SER A 82 -17.89 6.46 -19.05
CA SER A 82 -18.07 7.88 -18.72
C SER A 82 -18.52 8.78 -19.88
N GLY A 83 -18.29 8.36 -21.14
CA GLY A 83 -18.42 9.23 -22.30
C GLY A 83 -17.51 10.48 -22.29
N ARG A 84 -16.56 10.57 -21.35
CA ARG A 84 -15.60 11.68 -21.13
C ARG A 84 -14.17 11.16 -20.93
N GLU A 85 -13.19 12.06 -20.99
CA GLU A 85 -11.76 11.76 -21.13
C GLU A 85 -11.03 11.23 -19.86
N SER A 86 -11.60 11.27 -18.65
CA SER A 86 -10.90 10.80 -17.44
C SER A 86 -11.78 10.09 -16.41
N LEU A 87 -11.20 9.10 -15.72
CA LEU A 87 -11.77 8.44 -14.54
C LEU A 87 -11.70 9.42 -13.35
N ASN A 88 -12.72 9.42 -12.50
CA ASN A 88 -12.73 10.15 -11.24
C ASN A 88 -13.24 9.22 -10.12
N ALA A 89 -13.10 9.60 -8.85
CA ALA A 89 -13.41 8.79 -7.69
C ALA A 89 -14.88 8.32 -7.68
N GLU A 90 -15.82 9.23 -7.97
CA GLU A 90 -17.25 8.90 -8.02
C GLU A 90 -17.56 7.83 -9.07
N LEU A 91 -17.00 7.97 -10.28
CA LEU A 91 -17.17 7.01 -11.36
C LEU A 91 -16.50 5.67 -11.04
N LEU A 92 -15.30 5.69 -10.45
CA LEU A 92 -14.62 4.48 -9.99
C LEU A 92 -15.51 3.69 -9.03
N LEU A 93 -16.06 4.34 -8.01
CA LEU A 93 -16.96 3.70 -7.05
C LEU A 93 -18.22 3.14 -7.72
N ARG A 94 -18.80 3.86 -8.69
CA ARG A 94 -19.95 3.36 -9.47
C ARG A 94 -19.62 2.09 -10.26
N ILE A 95 -18.44 2.02 -10.88
CA ILE A 95 -17.98 0.82 -11.60
C ILE A 95 -17.76 -0.33 -10.62
N VAL A 96 -17.12 -0.06 -9.49
CA VAL A 96 -16.80 -1.03 -8.43
C VAL A 96 -18.07 -1.66 -7.86
N ILE A 97 -19.07 -0.85 -7.49
CA ILE A 97 -20.31 -1.34 -6.85
C ILE A 97 -21.20 -2.12 -7.82
N ARG A 98 -21.14 -1.82 -9.12
CA ARG A 98 -21.88 -2.58 -10.15
C ARG A 98 -21.17 -3.85 -10.60
N SER A 99 -20.00 -4.14 -10.04
CA SER A 99 -19.21 -5.29 -10.47
C SER A 99 -19.73 -6.58 -9.84
N GLU A 100 -19.89 -7.60 -10.67
CA GLU A 100 -20.20 -8.97 -10.24
C GLU A 100 -19.03 -9.89 -10.61
N PRO A 101 -18.46 -10.64 -9.64
CA PRO A 101 -18.81 -10.67 -8.22
C PRO A 101 -18.36 -9.40 -7.46
N PRO A 102 -18.92 -9.13 -6.26
CA PRO A 102 -18.66 -7.90 -5.51
C PRO A 102 -17.18 -7.65 -5.25
N VAL A 103 -16.76 -6.41 -5.42
CA VAL A 103 -15.40 -5.97 -5.11
C VAL A 103 -15.33 -5.57 -3.64
N ARG A 104 -14.27 -6.03 -2.97
CA ARG A 104 -14.01 -5.78 -1.54
C ARG A 104 -12.76 -4.95 -1.30
N VAL A 105 -11.93 -4.78 -2.33
CA VAL A 105 -10.66 -4.05 -2.27
C VAL A 105 -10.56 -3.12 -3.47
N ILE A 106 -10.19 -1.87 -3.25
CA ILE A 106 -9.79 -0.94 -4.30
C ILE A 106 -8.31 -0.62 -4.09
N LEU A 107 -7.52 -0.84 -5.13
CA LEU A 107 -6.11 -0.48 -5.20
C LEU A 107 -5.95 0.63 -6.25
N ASP A 108 -5.84 1.88 -5.81
CA ASP A 108 -5.67 3.03 -6.70
C ASP A 108 -4.19 3.23 -7.09
N VAL A 109 -3.61 2.22 -7.74
CA VAL A 109 -2.20 2.24 -8.17
C VAL A 109 -1.97 3.27 -9.28
N GLY A 110 -2.99 3.53 -10.11
CA GLY A 110 -2.92 4.50 -11.19
C GLY A 110 -3.08 5.95 -10.75
N ALA A 111 -3.21 6.25 -9.45
CA ALA A 111 -3.48 7.58 -8.91
C ALA A 111 -4.65 8.27 -9.62
N GLN A 112 -5.76 7.53 -9.81
CA GLN A 112 -6.95 8.03 -10.51
C GLN A 112 -7.91 8.76 -9.56
N VAL A 113 -7.68 8.66 -8.25
CA VAL A 113 -8.41 9.39 -7.21
C VAL A 113 -7.51 10.51 -6.68
N LEU A 114 -7.59 11.68 -7.30
CA LEU A 114 -6.74 12.84 -6.94
C LEU A 114 -7.51 13.91 -6.17
N GLU A 115 -8.82 13.94 -6.34
CA GLU A 115 -9.71 14.97 -5.84
C GLU A 115 -10.21 14.71 -4.42
N TRP A 116 -10.12 13.46 -3.96
CA TRP A 116 -10.65 13.01 -2.66
C TRP A 116 -9.53 12.50 -1.78
N LYS A 117 -9.65 12.78 -0.49
CA LYS A 117 -8.90 12.09 0.55
C LYS A 117 -9.35 10.64 0.66
N ASN A 118 -8.47 9.78 1.16
CA ASN A 118 -8.76 8.38 1.39
C ASN A 118 -10.02 8.17 2.26
N GLU A 119 -10.22 9.01 3.28
CA GLU A 119 -11.42 8.98 4.14
C GLU A 119 -12.71 9.31 3.36
N GLU A 120 -12.66 10.25 2.41
CA GLU A 120 -13.81 10.62 1.59
C GLU A 120 -14.21 9.47 0.65
N VAL A 121 -13.23 8.77 0.08
CA VAL A 121 -13.46 7.54 -0.71
C VAL A 121 -14.05 6.44 0.17
N ALA A 122 -13.45 6.18 1.33
CA ALA A 122 -13.88 5.14 2.26
C ALA A 122 -15.33 5.38 2.72
N CYS A 123 -15.64 6.60 3.15
CA CYS A 123 -16.97 7.00 3.61
C CYS A 123 -18.01 6.88 2.50
N THR A 124 -17.71 7.41 1.31
CA THR A 124 -18.63 7.36 0.17
C THR A 124 -18.87 5.92 -0.27
N TRP A 125 -17.80 5.12 -0.39
CA TRP A 125 -17.91 3.72 -0.79
C TRP A 125 -18.75 2.91 0.21
N LEU A 126 -18.48 3.06 1.52
CA LEU A 126 -19.26 2.38 2.55
C LEU A 126 -20.75 2.75 2.45
N SER A 127 -21.05 4.04 2.28
CA SER A 127 -22.43 4.54 2.23
C SER A 127 -23.26 3.96 1.06
N TRP A 128 -22.61 3.53 -0.03
CA TRP A 128 -23.29 2.99 -1.21
C TRP A 128 -23.38 1.45 -1.19
N VAL A 129 -22.57 0.78 -0.38
CA VAL A 129 -22.61 -0.67 -0.19
C VAL A 129 -23.70 -1.01 0.84
N LEU A 130 -24.38 -2.16 0.67
CA LEU A 130 -25.39 -2.61 1.62
C LEU A 130 -24.75 -2.98 2.97
N ALA A 131 -25.45 -2.71 4.08
CA ALA A 131 -24.95 -3.09 5.41
C ALA A 131 -24.73 -4.60 5.54
N SER A 132 -25.53 -5.42 4.87
CA SER A 132 -25.35 -6.88 4.84
C SER A 132 -24.05 -7.31 4.15
N GLU A 133 -23.43 -6.45 3.34
CA GLU A 133 -22.21 -6.77 2.61
C GLU A 133 -20.96 -6.29 3.36
N ALA A 134 -20.98 -5.06 3.92
CA ALA A 134 -19.85 -4.52 4.67
C ALA A 134 -20.29 -3.57 5.78
N GLN A 135 -19.56 -3.61 6.90
CA GLN A 135 -19.79 -2.81 8.10
C GLN A 135 -18.75 -1.70 8.29
N ALA A 136 -17.58 -1.82 7.65
CA ALA A 136 -16.51 -0.84 7.78
C ALA A 136 -15.62 -0.78 6.53
N VAL A 137 -14.72 0.20 6.47
CA VAL A 137 -13.69 0.33 5.44
C VAL A 137 -12.35 0.63 6.09
N GLU A 138 -11.34 -0.16 5.72
CA GLU A 138 -9.95 0.05 6.10
C GLU A 138 -9.24 0.91 5.04
N PHE A 139 -8.51 1.94 5.49
CA PHE A 139 -7.78 2.89 4.65
C PHE A 139 -6.64 3.55 5.45
N PHE A 140 -5.75 4.27 4.76
CA PHE A 140 -4.74 5.12 5.41
C PHE A 140 -5.28 6.52 5.63
N ASP A 141 -5.28 6.98 6.88
CA ASP A 141 -5.74 8.33 7.23
C ASP A 141 -4.70 9.42 6.92
N ASP A 142 -5.07 10.68 7.17
CA ASP A 142 -4.19 11.86 6.96
C ASP A 142 -2.91 11.83 7.82
N ARG A 143 -2.83 10.97 8.84
CA ARG A 143 -1.65 10.76 9.68
C ARG A 143 -0.78 9.61 9.18
N ASN A 144 -1.14 8.99 8.06
CA ASN A 144 -0.49 7.81 7.51
C ASN A 144 -0.59 6.60 8.46
N ASP A 145 -1.66 6.54 9.25
CA ASP A 145 -1.98 5.39 10.09
C ASP A 145 -3.09 4.55 9.43
N LEU A 146 -2.99 3.24 9.59
CA LEU A 146 -4.00 2.30 9.11
C LEU A 146 -5.24 2.35 10.02
N SER A 147 -6.32 2.88 9.46
CA SER A 147 -7.53 3.26 10.17
C SER A 147 -8.76 2.62 9.55
N VAL A 148 -9.78 2.44 10.38
CA VAL A 148 -11.05 1.81 10.03
C VAL A 148 -12.17 2.82 10.26
N LEU A 149 -12.98 3.03 9.23
CA LEU A 149 -14.21 3.83 9.27
C LEU A 149 -15.42 2.90 9.31
N ASP A 150 -16.28 3.06 10.30
CA ASP A 150 -17.53 2.30 10.41
C ASP A 150 -18.76 3.03 9.83
N ARG A 151 -19.94 2.39 9.92
CA ARG A 151 -21.22 2.95 9.46
C ARG A 151 -21.70 4.16 10.27
N ASP A 152 -21.24 4.31 11.51
CA ASP A 152 -21.56 5.43 12.38
C ASP A 152 -20.62 6.62 12.14
N THR A 153 -19.78 6.55 11.09
CA THR A 153 -18.80 7.56 10.69
C THR A 153 -17.69 7.77 11.72
N ILE A 154 -17.44 6.76 12.55
CA ILE A 154 -16.36 6.76 13.52
C ILE A 154 -15.11 6.18 12.85
N THR A 155 -14.04 6.98 12.84
CA THR A 155 -12.71 6.57 12.38
C THR A 155 -11.83 6.24 13.59
N GLU A 156 -11.26 5.05 13.62
CA GLU A 156 -10.34 4.60 14.66
C GLU A 156 -9.19 3.76 14.09
N SER A 157 -8.09 3.63 14.84
CA SER A 157 -6.98 2.78 14.40
C SER A 157 -7.39 1.31 14.36
N LEU A 158 -6.95 0.58 13.32
CA LEU A 158 -7.21 -0.86 13.18
C LEU A 158 -6.82 -1.65 14.45
N MET A 159 -5.78 -1.23 15.16
CA MET A 159 -5.27 -1.92 16.35
C MET A 159 -6.27 -1.97 17.51
N VAL A 160 -7.17 -0.99 17.60
CA VAL A 160 -8.17 -0.88 18.69
C VAL A 160 -9.59 -1.17 18.21
N SER A 161 -9.80 -1.23 16.90
CA SER A 161 -11.11 -1.45 16.30
C SER A 161 -11.67 -2.85 16.55
N PRO A 162 -12.99 -3.01 16.78
CA PRO A 162 -13.62 -4.33 16.85
C PRO A 162 -13.51 -5.11 15.54
N PHE A 163 -13.20 -4.43 14.43
CA PHE A 163 -13.01 -5.02 13.10
C PHE A 163 -11.62 -5.66 12.91
N ALA A 164 -10.66 -5.45 13.82
CA ALA A 164 -9.32 -6.05 13.75
C ALA A 164 -9.33 -7.59 13.60
N LYS A 165 -10.42 -8.24 14.04
CA LYS A 165 -10.62 -9.69 13.96
C LYS A 165 -11.75 -10.09 13.01
N GLN A 166 -12.47 -9.14 12.41
CA GLN A 166 -13.64 -9.36 11.55
C GLN A 166 -13.30 -8.97 10.11
N ILE A 167 -12.26 -9.64 9.59
CA ILE A 167 -11.65 -9.30 8.30
C ILE A 167 -12.62 -9.47 7.13
N ASP A 168 -13.61 -10.34 7.29
CA ASP A 168 -14.68 -10.64 6.33
C ASP A 168 -15.77 -9.56 6.25
N GLN A 169 -15.78 -8.57 7.15
CA GLN A 169 -16.85 -7.58 7.25
C GLN A 169 -16.46 -6.18 6.78
N TYR A 170 -15.21 -5.95 6.36
CA TYR A 170 -14.78 -4.63 5.91
C TYR A 170 -14.33 -4.61 4.44
N LEU A 171 -14.39 -3.43 3.84
CA LEU A 171 -13.81 -3.10 2.54
C LEU A 171 -12.41 -2.51 2.75
N VAL A 172 -11.58 -2.49 1.71
CA VAL A 172 -10.21 -1.95 1.80
C VAL A 172 -9.97 -0.98 0.66
N TYR A 173 -9.55 0.24 0.99
CA TYR A 173 -9.11 1.24 0.02
C TYR A 173 -7.65 1.59 0.25
N LEU A 174 -6.80 1.41 -0.77
CA LEU A 174 -5.41 1.85 -0.77
C LEU A 174 -5.17 2.79 -1.95
N ASP A 175 -4.60 3.96 -1.67
CA ASP A 175 -4.10 4.88 -2.70
C ASP A 175 -2.74 4.39 -3.27
N GLU A 176 -2.21 5.12 -4.25
CA GLU A 176 -0.93 4.81 -4.87
C GLU A 176 0.20 4.66 -3.84
N ALA A 177 0.32 5.61 -2.90
CA ALA A 177 1.42 5.67 -1.95
C ALA A 177 1.43 4.45 -1.01
N HIS A 178 0.24 3.97 -0.64
CA HIS A 178 0.07 2.89 0.34
C HIS A 178 -0.14 1.51 -0.30
N THR A 179 -0.19 1.41 -1.63
CA THR A 179 -0.16 0.11 -2.32
C THR A 179 1.20 -0.59 -2.25
N ARG A 180 2.28 0.14 -1.92
CA ARG A 180 3.64 -0.40 -1.81
C ARG A 180 4.05 -0.61 -0.36
N GLY A 181 4.34 -1.85 0.01
CA GLY A 181 4.90 -2.19 1.34
C GLY A 181 3.86 -2.36 2.45
N THR A 182 2.58 -2.27 2.14
CA THR A 182 1.48 -2.59 3.06
C THR A 182 1.20 -4.10 3.01
N ASP A 183 1.23 -4.75 4.17
CA ASP A 183 0.85 -6.16 4.32
C ASP A 183 -0.53 -6.26 4.96
N LEU A 184 -1.53 -6.69 4.18
CA LEU A 184 -2.90 -6.88 4.63
C LEU A 184 -3.26 -8.36 4.59
N LYS A 185 -3.79 -8.88 5.69
CA LYS A 185 -4.31 -10.24 5.75
C LYS A 185 -5.76 -10.23 5.27
N LEU A 186 -5.98 -10.58 4.01
CA LEU A 186 -7.31 -10.57 3.41
C LEU A 186 -7.87 -11.99 3.21
N PRO A 187 -9.20 -12.18 3.28
CA PRO A 187 -9.83 -13.46 2.99
C PRO A 187 -9.62 -13.86 1.53
N MET A 188 -9.47 -15.16 1.26
CA MET A 188 -9.20 -15.69 -0.10
C MET A 188 -10.31 -15.41 -1.12
N ASN A 189 -11.53 -15.12 -0.65
CA ASN A 189 -12.68 -14.80 -1.49
C ASN A 189 -12.79 -13.30 -1.82
N TYR A 190 -11.84 -12.46 -1.37
CA TYR A 190 -11.85 -11.05 -1.69
C TYR A 190 -11.45 -10.82 -3.14
N ARG A 191 -12.24 -9.99 -3.83
CA ARG A 191 -11.94 -9.51 -5.17
C ARG A 191 -11.49 -8.06 -5.10
N ALA A 192 -10.39 -7.75 -5.79
CA ALA A 192 -9.87 -6.40 -5.91
C ALA A 192 -10.25 -5.76 -7.25
N ALA A 193 -10.51 -4.46 -7.24
CA ALA A 193 -10.44 -3.60 -8.41
C ALA A 193 -9.11 -2.83 -8.35
N ILE A 194 -8.38 -2.82 -9.45
CA ILE A 194 -7.09 -2.14 -9.57
C ILE A 194 -7.23 -1.05 -10.62
N THR A 195 -6.85 0.17 -10.29
CA THR A 195 -6.76 1.25 -11.28
C THR A 195 -5.39 1.18 -11.97
N LEU A 196 -5.38 1.35 -13.29
CA LEU A 196 -4.15 1.38 -14.08
C LEU A 196 -4.08 2.74 -14.79
N GLY A 197 -3.00 3.47 -14.53
CA GLY A 197 -2.69 4.75 -15.17
C GLY A 197 -1.81 4.58 -16.42
N PRO A 198 -1.79 5.56 -17.33
CA PRO A 198 -0.98 5.51 -18.55
C PRO A 198 0.54 5.45 -18.29
N ASP A 199 1.00 6.00 -17.16
CA ASP A 199 2.41 6.04 -16.78
C ASP A 199 2.84 4.88 -15.88
N LEU A 200 1.95 3.88 -15.68
CA LEU A 200 2.26 2.72 -14.86
C LEU A 200 3.13 1.73 -15.66
N THR A 201 4.44 1.73 -15.38
CA THR A 201 5.39 0.78 -15.96
C THR A 201 5.55 -0.46 -15.09
N ASN A 202 5.73 -1.61 -15.73
CA ASN A 202 6.23 -2.83 -15.10
C ASN A 202 7.69 -2.99 -15.53
N ASP A 203 8.60 -2.31 -14.84
CA ASP A 203 10.05 -2.34 -15.12
C ASP A 203 10.78 -3.46 -14.37
#